data_AF-A0AAN9IS15-F1
#
_entry.id   AF-A0AAN9IS15-F1
#
_cell.length_a   1.000
_cell.length_b   1.000
_cell.length_c   1.000
_cell.angle_alpha   90.00
_cell.angle_beta   90.00
_cell.angle_gamma   90.00
#
_symmetry.space_group_name_H-M   'P 1'
#
loop_
_entity.id
_entity.type
_entity.pdbx_description
1 polymer ?
#
loop_
_entity_poly.entity_id
_entity_poly.type
_entity_poly.pdbx_seq_one_letter_code
_entity_poly.pdbx_strand_id
1 'polypeptide(L)'
;MSWYVLHHFAPIKGLKFITKEWKFKTKPTFVVLNPQGKILHPNAFHMIQVWGLDVFPFTQTIEVTRTQDASWIGSLVTNVNPQITTWIKEQKHIFFYGGKDKEWIQQFNKFASALAKDVTLKEANISIQLFCLDYEQPNIVNRFWRGVESLFVTKMLMKTNTITQEVEKLLSYKNESGWALLTQGSNVVLTGHGSTILRAVTEFDKWREQVVKKGFEISIRQHHETIVETIHRCSHLQIPMVPGKVPDTIECPDCQRTMAVFISYKCATRRVPGLLLMVHDVLYVIILF
;
A
#
# COMPACT_ATOMS: atom_id res chain seq x y z
N MET A 1 26.89 9.48 -2.88
CA MET A 1 27.32 8.10 -3.15
C MET A 1 27.46 7.92 -4.65
N SER A 2 28.59 7.37 -5.10
CA SER A 2 28.85 7.11 -6.51
C SER A 2 28.31 5.73 -6.86
N TRP A 3 27.32 5.65 -7.74
CA TRP A 3 26.79 4.37 -8.24
C TRP A 3 27.74 3.83 -9.31
N TYR A 4 28.25 2.61 -9.12
CA TYR A 4 29.01 1.92 -10.16
C TYR A 4 28.03 1.16 -11.05
N VAL A 5 27.82 1.66 -12.27
CA VAL A 5 27.00 0.99 -13.28
C VAL A 5 27.90 0.17 -14.18
N LEU A 6 27.75 -1.15 -14.14
CA LEU A 6 28.39 -2.03 -15.11
C LEU A 6 27.57 -2.02 -16.41
N HIS A 7 27.90 -1.14 -17.35
CA HIS A 7 27.38 -1.24 -18.71
C HIS A 7 28.06 -2.41 -19.41
N HIS A 8 27.37 -3.56 -19.53
CA HIS A 8 27.93 -4.75 -20.14
C HIS A 8 27.09 -5.25 -21.32
N PHE A 9 27.74 -5.39 -22.48
CA PHE A 9 27.14 -5.83 -23.74
C PHE A 9 27.58 -7.25 -24.17
N ALA A 10 28.26 -8.00 -23.31
CA ALA A 10 28.71 -9.38 -23.56
C ALA A 10 27.95 -10.40 -22.67
N PRO A 11 27.89 -11.69 -23.04
CA PRO A 11 27.22 -12.70 -22.23
C PRO A 11 27.92 -12.88 -20.87
N ILE A 12 27.22 -12.50 -19.80
CA ILE A 12 27.71 -12.55 -18.42
C ILE A 12 27.99 -14.02 -18.04
N LYS A 13 29.26 -14.38 -17.81
CA LYS A 13 29.61 -15.62 -17.08
C LYS A 13 28.98 -15.51 -15.69
N GLY A 14 28.06 -16.42 -15.36
CA GLY A 14 27.26 -16.35 -14.12
C GLY A 14 25.78 -16.01 -14.34
N LEU A 15 25.34 -15.74 -15.57
CA LEU A 15 23.91 -15.51 -15.86
C LEU A 15 23.03 -16.70 -15.42
N LYS A 16 23.53 -17.94 -15.54
CA LYS A 16 22.86 -19.14 -15.01
C LYS A 16 22.67 -19.09 -13.49
N PHE A 17 23.66 -18.59 -12.75
CA PHE A 17 23.56 -18.43 -11.29
C PHE A 17 22.55 -17.32 -10.95
N ILE A 18 22.64 -16.17 -11.61
CA ILE A 18 21.70 -15.04 -11.44
C ILE A 18 20.25 -15.46 -11.74
N THR A 19 20.03 -16.19 -12.82
CA THR A 19 18.69 -16.62 -13.24
C THR A 19 18.14 -17.75 -12.37
N LYS A 20 18.99 -18.69 -11.91
CA LYS A 20 18.55 -19.84 -11.11
C LYS A 20 18.50 -19.55 -9.62
N GLU A 21 19.59 -19.04 -9.04
CA GLU A 21 19.73 -18.82 -7.60
C GLU A 21 19.03 -17.54 -7.17
N TRP A 22 19.18 -16.44 -7.92
CA TRP A 22 18.55 -15.15 -7.59
C TRP A 22 17.16 -15.00 -8.24
N LYS A 23 16.71 -16.01 -8.99
CA LYS A 23 15.41 -16.09 -9.65
C LYS A 23 15.10 -14.87 -10.54
N PHE A 24 16.15 -14.22 -11.07
CA PHE A 24 16.01 -13.07 -11.96
C PHE A 24 15.36 -13.49 -13.28
N LYS A 25 14.31 -12.78 -13.69
CA LYS A 25 13.62 -13.02 -14.98
C LYS A 25 13.50 -11.74 -15.80
N THR A 26 12.56 -10.86 -15.44
CA THR A 26 12.16 -9.71 -16.27
C THR A 26 11.72 -8.48 -15.46
N LYS A 27 12.06 -8.42 -14.17
CA LYS A 27 11.72 -7.29 -13.30
C LYS A 27 12.99 -6.77 -12.64
N PRO A 28 13.13 -5.44 -12.45
CA PRO A 28 14.24 -4.88 -11.71
C PRO A 28 14.42 -5.57 -10.36
N THR A 29 15.64 -5.99 -10.08
CA THR A 29 16.00 -6.70 -8.85
C THR A 29 17.21 -6.01 -8.26
N PHE A 30 17.16 -5.73 -6.96
CA PHE A 30 18.27 -5.11 -6.22
C PHE A 30 18.84 -6.10 -5.22
N VAL A 31 20.00 -6.68 -5.50
CA VAL A 31 20.67 -7.59 -4.57
C VAL A 31 21.68 -6.82 -3.74
N VAL A 32 21.57 -6.93 -2.42
CA VAL A 32 22.46 -6.23 -1.48
C VAL A 32 23.49 -7.21 -0.95
N LEU A 33 24.76 -6.86 -1.08
CA LEU A 33 25.92 -7.65 -0.67
C LEU A 33 26.77 -6.88 0.34
N ASN A 34 27.45 -7.60 1.24
CA ASN A 34 28.56 -7.04 2.02
C ASN A 34 29.87 -7.06 1.19
N PRO A 35 30.99 -6.47 1.69
CA PRO A 35 32.26 -6.44 0.97
C PRO A 35 32.84 -7.84 0.66
N GLN A 36 32.45 -8.85 1.43
CA GLN A 36 32.88 -10.25 1.23
C GLN A 36 32.00 -11.01 0.22
N GLY A 37 31.03 -10.34 -0.42
CA GLY A 37 30.13 -10.94 -1.41
C GLY A 37 28.98 -11.76 -0.81
N LYS A 38 28.74 -11.68 0.51
CA LYS A 38 27.59 -12.34 1.18
C LYS A 38 26.32 -11.54 0.93
N ILE A 39 25.24 -12.22 0.56
CA ILE A 39 23.92 -11.62 0.37
C ILE A 39 23.34 -11.17 1.72
N LEU A 40 23.04 -9.87 1.81
CA LEU A 40 22.35 -9.22 2.91
C LEU A 40 20.86 -8.99 2.61
N HIS A 41 20.50 -8.90 1.32
CA HIS A 41 19.11 -8.83 0.88
C HIS A 41 18.96 -9.39 -0.55
N PRO A 42 18.09 -10.38 -0.79
CA PRO A 42 17.97 -11.03 -2.10
C PRO A 42 17.20 -10.20 -3.13
N ASN A 43 16.30 -9.30 -2.71
CA ASN A 43 15.71 -8.29 -3.59
C ASN A 43 15.16 -7.06 -2.84
N ALA A 44 15.98 -6.01 -2.67
CA ALA A 44 15.64 -4.76 -1.98
C ALA A 44 14.79 -3.79 -2.83
N PHE A 45 14.37 -4.18 -4.04
CA PHE A 45 13.61 -3.29 -4.93
C PHE A 45 12.34 -2.76 -4.28
N HIS A 46 11.58 -3.65 -3.62
CA HIS A 46 10.30 -3.30 -3.02
C HIS A 46 10.46 -2.38 -1.81
N MET A 47 11.43 -2.65 -0.93
CA MET A 47 11.68 -1.76 0.21
C MET A 47 12.13 -0.36 -0.25
N ILE A 48 12.96 -0.26 -1.30
CA ILE A 48 13.38 1.03 -1.88
C ILE A 48 12.19 1.75 -2.51
N GLN A 49 11.29 1.02 -3.18
CA GLN A 49 10.11 1.63 -3.79
C GLN A 49 9.13 2.22 -2.76
N VAL A 50 9.09 1.65 -1.55
CA VAL A 50 8.21 2.10 -0.47
C VAL A 50 8.86 3.22 0.35
N TRP A 51 10.10 3.04 0.80
CA TRP A 51 10.74 3.90 1.79
C TRP A 51 11.90 4.72 1.24
N GLY A 52 12.24 4.58 -0.04
CA GLY A 52 13.36 5.30 -0.64
C GLY A 52 14.68 5.01 0.07
N LEU A 53 15.42 6.08 0.38
CA LEU A 53 16.73 6.00 1.02
C LEU A 53 16.65 5.91 2.56
N ASP A 54 15.48 6.10 3.16
CA ASP A 54 15.29 6.10 4.62
C ASP A 54 15.51 4.72 5.27
N VAL A 55 15.70 3.70 4.43
CA VAL A 55 15.92 2.31 4.82
C VAL A 55 17.29 1.78 4.37
N PHE A 56 18.20 2.66 3.96
CA PHE A 56 19.62 2.31 3.86
C PHE A 56 20.10 1.79 5.23
N PRO A 57 20.90 0.71 5.32
CA PRO A 57 21.60 -0.04 4.26
C PRO A 57 20.83 -1.12 3.46
N PHE A 58 19.49 -1.12 3.43
CA PHE A 58 18.68 -2.05 2.62
C PHE A 58 18.83 -3.54 2.99
N THR A 59 19.10 -3.84 4.26
CA THR A 59 19.23 -5.23 4.74
C THR A 59 17.86 -5.84 5.02
N GLN A 60 17.76 -7.17 4.97
CA GLN A 60 16.50 -7.87 5.24
C GLN A 60 15.95 -7.57 6.64
N THR A 61 16.83 -7.39 7.63
CA THR A 61 16.43 -7.02 9.01
C THR A 61 15.69 -5.69 9.03
N ILE A 62 16.15 -4.69 8.27
CA ILE A 62 15.48 -3.38 8.18
C ILE A 62 14.12 -3.52 7.50
N GLU A 63 14.02 -4.31 6.43
CA GLU A 63 12.75 -4.61 5.77
C GLU A 63 11.76 -5.23 6.76
N VAL A 64 12.17 -6.20 7.58
CA VAL A 64 11.34 -6.83 8.63
C VAL A 64 10.83 -5.81 9.63
N THR A 65 11.73 -5.02 10.22
CA THR A 65 11.36 -4.04 11.25
C THR A 65 10.41 -2.97 10.70
N ARG A 66 10.67 -2.45 9.50
CA ARG A 66 9.82 -1.42 8.87
C ARG A 66 8.47 -1.95 8.43
N THR A 67 8.40 -3.22 8.04
CA THR A 67 7.15 -3.83 7.57
C THR A 67 6.14 -4.08 8.71
N GLN A 68 6.62 -4.18 9.94
CA GLN A 68 5.80 -4.33 11.15
C GLN A 68 5.23 -3.00 11.67
N ASP A 69 5.58 -1.87 11.05
CA ASP A 69 5.12 -0.56 11.46
C ASP A 69 3.74 -0.25 10.88
N ALA A 70 2.79 0.12 11.76
CA ALA A 70 1.44 0.53 11.36
C ALA A 70 1.42 1.88 10.61
N SER A 71 2.54 2.60 10.63
CA SER A 71 2.71 3.91 10.00
C SER A 71 3.11 3.88 8.51
N TRP A 72 3.06 2.70 7.88
CA TRP A 72 3.52 2.46 6.50
C TRP A 72 2.95 3.42 5.45
N ILE A 73 1.72 3.90 5.64
CA ILE A 73 1.06 4.83 4.71
C ILE A 73 1.82 6.15 4.60
N GLY A 74 2.47 6.60 5.67
CA GLY A 74 3.26 7.83 5.69
C GLY A 74 4.31 7.83 4.58
N SER A 75 5.00 6.71 4.38
CA SER A 75 6.03 6.56 3.34
C SER A 75 5.48 6.66 1.92
N LEU A 76 4.19 6.37 1.72
CA LEU A 76 3.54 6.44 0.42
C LEU A 76 3.00 7.83 0.07
N VAL A 77 2.66 8.65 1.08
CA VAL A 77 1.88 9.88 0.89
C VAL A 77 2.64 11.17 1.23
N THR A 78 3.74 11.11 2.00
CA THR A 78 4.51 12.31 2.38
C THR A 78 5.09 13.06 1.19
N ASN A 79 5.43 12.34 0.11
CA ASN A 79 5.97 12.91 -1.13
C ASN A 79 4.89 13.23 -2.18
N VAL A 80 3.60 13.11 -1.82
CA VAL A 80 2.47 13.37 -2.72
C VAL A 80 2.04 14.83 -2.63
N ASN A 81 1.74 15.30 -1.42
CA ASN A 81 1.29 16.67 -1.19
C ASN A 81 1.88 17.19 0.14
N PRO A 82 2.53 18.36 0.16
CA PRO A 82 3.09 18.94 1.38
C PRO A 82 2.09 19.09 2.52
N GLN A 83 0.80 19.33 2.22
CA GLN A 83 -0.24 19.46 3.24
C GLN A 83 -0.45 18.16 4.02
N ILE A 84 -0.33 17.01 3.37
CA ILE A 84 -0.46 15.70 4.03
C ILE A 84 0.63 15.54 5.09
N THR A 85 1.86 15.97 4.78
CA THR A 85 2.97 15.95 5.75
C THR A 85 2.68 16.81 6.97
N THR A 86 2.05 17.97 6.78
CA THR A 86 1.60 18.82 7.90
C THR A 86 0.52 18.13 8.73
N TRP A 87 -0.51 17.57 8.09
CA TRP A 87 -1.58 16.86 8.79
C TRP A 87 -1.09 15.65 9.58
N ILE A 88 -0.11 14.92 9.04
CA ILE A 88 0.52 13.80 9.72
C ILE A 88 1.23 14.28 11.00
N LYS A 89 2.02 15.36 10.91
CA LYS A 89 2.74 15.92 12.07
C LYS A 89 1.77 16.43 13.15
N GLU A 90 0.66 17.02 12.74
CA GLU A 90 -0.41 17.50 13.62
C GLU A 90 -1.30 16.39 14.19
N GLN A 91 -1.01 15.11 13.91
CA GLN A 91 -1.80 13.96 14.35
C GLN A 91 -3.29 14.05 13.97
N LYS A 92 -3.59 14.68 12.83
CA LYS A 92 -4.95 14.78 12.30
C LYS A 92 -5.43 13.42 11.79
N HIS A 93 -6.75 13.25 11.77
CA HIS A 93 -7.39 12.12 11.10
C HIS A 93 -7.48 12.41 9.61
N ILE A 94 -7.08 11.45 8.78
CA ILE A 94 -7.07 11.65 7.33
C ILE A 94 -7.79 10.48 6.67
N PHE A 95 -8.83 10.79 5.88
CA PHE A 95 -9.38 9.84 4.93
C PHE A 95 -8.67 9.99 3.59
N PHE A 96 -7.87 8.99 3.23
CA PHE A 96 -7.44 8.78 1.85
C PHE A 96 -8.51 7.96 1.14
N TYR A 97 -9.03 8.44 0.02
CA TYR A 97 -10.13 7.75 -0.67
C TYR A 97 -10.04 7.88 -2.18
N GLY A 98 -10.70 6.96 -2.87
CA GLY A 98 -10.74 6.90 -4.33
C GLY A 98 -11.65 5.78 -4.82
N GLY A 99 -11.72 5.59 -6.13
CA GLY A 99 -12.59 4.60 -6.75
C GLY A 99 -12.83 4.81 -8.24
N LYS A 100 -13.41 3.80 -8.90
CA LYS A 100 -13.83 3.92 -10.31
C LYS A 100 -15.17 4.64 -10.47
N ASP A 101 -15.97 4.69 -9.41
CA ASP A 101 -17.30 5.30 -9.43
C ASP A 101 -17.23 6.75 -8.95
N LYS A 102 -17.46 7.68 -9.88
CA LYS A 102 -17.44 9.13 -9.61
C LYS A 102 -18.61 9.55 -8.71
N GLU A 103 -19.76 8.91 -8.82
CA GLU A 103 -20.92 9.21 -7.95
C GLU A 103 -20.60 8.80 -6.52
N TRP A 104 -19.98 7.63 -6.34
CA TRP A 104 -19.50 7.19 -5.03
C TRP A 104 -18.50 8.18 -4.43
N ILE A 105 -17.51 8.66 -5.21
CA ILE A 105 -16.52 9.65 -4.74
C ILE A 105 -17.21 10.94 -4.25
N GLN A 106 -18.19 11.44 -5.01
CA GLN A 106 -18.94 12.63 -4.64
C GLN A 106 -19.78 12.42 -3.37
N GLN A 107 -20.47 11.28 -3.26
CA GLN A 107 -21.25 10.94 -2.07
C GLN A 107 -20.35 10.80 -0.84
N PHE A 108 -19.24 10.07 -0.96
CA PHE A 108 -18.30 9.90 0.14
C PHE A 108 -17.73 11.23 0.62
N ASN A 109 -17.30 12.10 -0.30
CA ASN A 109 -16.81 13.44 0.04
C ASN A 109 -17.88 14.24 0.80
N LYS A 110 -19.14 14.24 0.33
CA LYS A 110 -20.25 14.94 0.98
C LYS A 110 -20.45 14.49 2.42
N PHE A 111 -20.56 13.18 2.66
CA PHE A 111 -20.83 12.64 3.99
C PHE A 111 -19.62 12.74 4.91
N ALA A 112 -18.40 12.48 4.41
CA ALA A 112 -17.18 12.61 5.19
C ALA A 112 -16.89 14.08 5.54
N SER A 113 -17.24 15.02 4.67
CA SER A 113 -17.15 16.47 4.96
C SER A 113 -18.16 16.91 6.01
N ALA A 114 -19.36 16.33 6.02
CA ALA A 114 -20.34 16.57 7.08
C ALA A 114 -19.85 16.01 8.41
N LEU A 115 -19.32 14.77 8.42
CA LEU A 115 -18.68 14.15 9.58
C LEU A 115 -17.56 15.04 10.14
N ALA A 116 -16.67 15.54 9.28
CA ALA A 116 -15.56 16.41 9.69
C ALA A 116 -16.01 17.74 10.34
N LYS A 117 -17.24 18.19 10.06
CA LYS A 117 -17.80 19.44 10.61
C LYS A 117 -18.62 19.23 11.88
N ASP A 118 -18.87 17.97 12.24
CA ASP A 118 -19.73 17.60 13.36
C ASP A 118 -19.23 18.19 14.69
N VAL A 119 -20.18 18.65 15.50
CA VAL A 119 -19.90 19.34 16.76
C VAL A 119 -19.27 18.39 17.78
N THR A 120 -19.78 17.16 17.89
CA THR A 120 -19.28 16.15 18.84
C THR A 120 -17.82 15.81 18.55
N LEU A 121 -17.43 15.73 17.27
CA LEU A 121 -16.04 15.46 16.89
C LEU A 121 -15.12 16.65 17.20
N LYS A 122 -15.57 17.88 16.95
CA LYS A 122 -14.80 19.09 17.29
C LYS A 122 -14.59 19.24 18.79
N GLU A 123 -15.63 19.01 19.60
CA GLU A 123 -15.55 19.04 21.06
C GLU A 123 -14.60 17.95 21.60
N ALA A 124 -14.53 16.80 20.92
CA ALA A 124 -13.56 15.75 21.19
C ALA A 124 -12.15 16.02 20.61
N ASN A 125 -11.89 17.23 20.08
CA ASN A 125 -10.63 17.62 19.45
C ASN A 125 -10.20 16.71 18.28
N ILE A 126 -11.17 16.16 17.56
CA ILE A 126 -10.96 15.32 16.38
C ILE A 126 -10.98 16.20 15.13
N SER A 127 -9.88 16.24 14.38
CA SER A 127 -9.75 17.00 13.14
C SER A 127 -9.63 16.05 11.95
N ILE A 128 -10.70 15.96 11.15
CA ILE A 128 -10.75 15.10 9.97
C ILE A 128 -10.40 15.91 8.71
N GLN A 129 -9.44 15.39 7.94
CA GLN A 129 -9.05 15.88 6.62
C GLN A 129 -9.39 14.82 5.56
N LEU A 130 -9.71 15.28 4.36
CA LEU A 130 -10.08 14.41 3.24
C LEU A 130 -9.07 14.59 2.10
N PHE A 131 -8.53 13.48 1.62
CA PHE A 131 -7.62 13.45 0.49
C PHE A 131 -8.12 12.48 -0.58
N CYS A 132 -8.62 13.02 -1.69
CA CYS A 132 -9.07 12.21 -2.82
C CYS A 132 -7.89 11.90 -3.73
N LEU A 133 -7.49 10.63 -3.81
CA LEU A 133 -6.35 10.22 -4.63
C LEU A 133 -6.64 10.38 -6.13
N ASP A 134 -7.88 10.16 -6.58
CA ASP A 134 -8.24 10.22 -8.01
C ASP A 134 -8.29 11.63 -8.59
N TYR A 135 -8.21 12.67 -7.76
CA TYR A 135 -8.04 14.05 -8.23
C TYR A 135 -6.58 14.42 -8.52
N GLU A 136 -5.63 13.57 -8.11
CA GLU A 136 -4.21 13.79 -8.35
C GLU A 136 -3.78 13.39 -9.76
N GLN A 137 -2.59 13.83 -10.14
CA GLN A 137 -2.01 13.48 -11.44
C GLN A 137 -1.78 11.97 -11.57
N PRO A 138 -1.94 11.38 -12.77
CA PRO A 138 -1.82 9.93 -12.95
C PRO A 138 -0.49 9.32 -12.48
N ASN A 139 0.62 10.06 -12.56
CA ASN A 139 1.93 9.63 -12.05
C ASN A 139 1.95 9.47 -10.52
N ILE A 140 1.27 10.36 -9.78
CA ILE A 140 1.12 10.31 -8.33
C ILE A 140 0.27 9.11 -7.94
N VAL A 141 -0.89 8.95 -8.56
CA VAL A 141 -1.80 7.82 -8.34
C VAL A 141 -1.08 6.49 -8.63
N ASN A 142 -0.35 6.42 -9.74
CA ASN A 142 0.45 5.25 -10.10
C ASN A 142 1.58 4.98 -9.09
N ARG A 143 2.25 6.01 -8.58
CA ARG A 143 3.29 5.87 -7.55
C ARG A 143 2.72 5.33 -6.26
N PHE A 144 1.59 5.86 -5.80
CA PHE A 144 0.88 5.37 -4.62
C PHE A 144 0.58 3.88 -4.74
N TRP A 145 -0.09 3.46 -5.82
CA TRP A 145 -0.46 2.06 -6.01
C TRP A 145 0.74 1.14 -6.19
N ARG A 146 1.81 1.60 -6.86
CA ARG A 146 3.09 0.88 -6.92
C ARG A 146 3.67 0.70 -5.51
N GLY A 147 3.58 1.70 -4.65
CA GLY A 147 4.01 1.61 -3.26
C GLY A 147 3.22 0.57 -2.48
N VAL A 148 1.88 0.58 -2.58
CA VAL A 148 1.00 -0.43 -1.96
C VAL A 148 1.32 -1.84 -2.48
N GLU A 149 1.51 -2.01 -3.79
CA GLU A 149 1.91 -3.29 -4.39
C GLU A 149 3.28 -3.77 -3.85
N SER A 150 4.25 -2.87 -3.68
CA SER A 150 5.54 -3.23 -3.11
C SER A 150 5.44 -3.60 -1.63
N LEU A 151 4.67 -2.86 -0.83
CA LEU A 151 4.39 -3.22 0.57
C LEU A 151 3.76 -4.60 0.69
N PHE A 152 2.83 -4.91 -0.21
CA PHE A 152 2.22 -6.23 -0.26
C PHE A 152 3.30 -7.30 -0.51
N VAL A 153 4.17 -7.10 -1.51
CA VAL A 153 5.27 -8.04 -1.82
C VAL A 153 6.31 -8.17 -0.69
N THR A 154 6.63 -7.10 0.04
CA THR A 154 7.51 -7.20 1.22
C THR A 154 6.84 -7.99 2.34
N LYS A 155 5.52 -7.86 2.50
CA LYS A 155 4.70 -8.51 3.53
C LYS A 155 4.36 -9.97 3.26
N MET A 156 4.24 -10.39 1.99
CA MET A 156 3.84 -11.77 1.63
C MET A 156 4.71 -12.88 2.24
N LEU A 157 5.93 -12.56 2.66
CA LEU A 157 6.89 -13.51 3.24
C LEU A 157 6.87 -13.53 4.78
N MET A 158 6.08 -12.67 5.42
CA MET A 158 5.97 -12.57 6.88
C MET A 158 4.63 -13.12 7.33
N LYS A 159 4.63 -13.90 8.42
CA LYS A 159 3.40 -14.44 9.02
C LYS A 159 2.38 -13.32 9.24
N THR A 160 1.13 -13.60 8.90
CA THR A 160 -0.05 -12.71 8.90
C THR A 160 -0.11 -11.84 10.15
N ASN A 161 0.03 -10.53 9.98
CA ASN A 161 -0.28 -9.53 11.01
C ASN A 161 -1.46 -8.64 10.55
N THR A 162 -2.09 -7.94 11.48
CA THR A 162 -3.20 -7.01 11.21
C THR A 162 -2.84 -5.94 10.17
N ILE A 163 -1.58 -5.53 10.11
CA ILE A 163 -1.08 -4.54 9.15
C ILE A 163 -0.98 -5.11 7.72
N THR A 164 -0.84 -6.43 7.57
CA THR A 164 -0.87 -7.12 6.27
C THR A 164 -2.28 -7.15 5.73
N GLN A 165 -3.28 -7.37 6.60
CA GLN A 165 -4.70 -7.35 6.23
C GLN A 165 -5.13 -5.99 5.67
N GLU A 166 -4.67 -4.87 6.25
CA GLU A 166 -5.05 -3.54 5.76
C GLU A 166 -4.46 -3.22 4.37
N VAL A 167 -3.23 -3.66 4.10
CA VAL A 167 -2.63 -3.55 2.76
C VAL A 167 -3.35 -4.45 1.75
N GLU A 168 -3.71 -5.67 2.16
CA GLU A 168 -4.49 -6.62 1.36
C GLU A 168 -5.87 -6.08 1.00
N LYS A 169 -6.61 -5.54 1.97
CA LYS A 169 -7.90 -4.85 1.75
C LYS A 169 -7.74 -3.70 0.77
N LEU A 170 -6.74 -2.84 0.99
CA LEU A 170 -6.55 -1.68 0.10
C LEU A 170 -6.26 -2.13 -1.34
N LEU A 171 -5.43 -3.17 -1.50
CA LEU A 171 -5.09 -3.70 -2.81
C LEU A 171 -6.27 -4.42 -3.47
N SER A 172 -7.12 -5.13 -2.72
CA SER A 172 -8.34 -5.76 -3.26
C SER A 172 -9.35 -4.72 -3.72
N TYR A 173 -9.47 -3.59 -3.00
CA TYR A 173 -10.43 -2.53 -3.35
C TYR A 173 -9.94 -1.56 -4.43
N LYS A 174 -8.66 -1.64 -4.84
CA LYS A 174 -8.04 -0.78 -5.88
C LYS A 174 -8.90 -0.60 -7.13
N ASN A 175 -9.60 -1.66 -7.53
CA ASN A 175 -10.37 -1.73 -8.76
C ASN A 175 -11.89 -1.68 -8.58
N GLU A 176 -12.35 -1.52 -7.33
CA GLU A 176 -13.77 -1.49 -6.97
C GLU A 176 -14.40 -0.11 -7.22
N SER A 177 -15.71 0.00 -6.96
CA SER A 177 -16.43 1.27 -7.10
C SER A 177 -15.83 2.37 -6.24
N GLY A 178 -15.40 2.03 -5.02
CA GLY A 178 -14.81 2.95 -4.07
C GLY A 178 -14.03 2.26 -2.95
N TRP A 179 -13.15 3.00 -2.30
CA TRP A 179 -12.40 2.60 -1.14
C TRP A 179 -12.04 3.83 -0.30
N ALA A 180 -11.88 3.63 1.01
CA ALA A 180 -11.29 4.64 1.87
C ALA A 180 -10.41 4.02 2.95
N LEU A 181 -9.31 4.70 3.25
CA LEU A 181 -8.33 4.38 4.28
C LEU A 181 -8.33 5.54 5.28
N LEU A 182 -8.64 5.24 6.55
CA LEU A 182 -8.58 6.20 7.64
C LEU A 182 -7.24 6.04 8.38
N THR A 183 -6.59 7.17 8.64
CA THR A 183 -5.39 7.24 9.47
C THR A 183 -5.56 8.26 10.60
N GLN A 184 -4.77 8.11 11.66
CA GLN A 184 -4.47 9.18 12.62
C GLN A 184 -2.97 9.46 12.54
N GLY A 185 -2.61 10.66 12.10
CA GLY A 185 -1.26 10.92 11.65
C GLY A 185 -0.88 9.93 10.54
N SER A 186 0.23 9.21 10.73
CA SER A 186 0.64 8.12 9.85
C SER A 186 0.07 6.75 10.24
N ASN A 187 -0.55 6.58 11.41
CA ASN A 187 -1.04 5.27 11.85
C ASN A 187 -2.34 4.91 11.16
N VAL A 188 -2.39 3.74 10.53
CA VAL A 188 -3.62 3.24 9.89
C VAL A 188 -4.64 2.80 10.94
N VAL A 189 -5.84 3.39 10.86
CA VAL A 189 -6.98 3.05 11.72
C VAL A 189 -7.82 1.94 11.09
N LEU A 190 -8.22 2.08 9.83
CA LEU A 190 -8.94 1.03 9.08
C LEU A 190 -8.94 1.32 7.58
N THR A 191 -9.15 0.27 6.80
CA THR A 191 -9.39 0.28 5.35
C THR A 191 -10.76 -0.33 5.10
N GLY A 192 -11.60 0.38 4.37
CA GLY A 192 -12.96 -0.06 4.08
C GLY A 192 -13.30 -0.03 2.60
N HIS A 193 -14.00 -1.09 2.17
CA HIS A 193 -14.63 -1.14 0.85
C HIS A 193 -15.67 -0.02 0.74
N GLY A 194 -15.80 0.58 -0.44
CA GLY A 194 -16.59 1.78 -0.69
C GLY A 194 -18.00 1.75 -0.10
N SER A 195 -18.73 0.64 -0.26
CA SER A 195 -20.07 0.50 0.32
C SER A 195 -20.09 0.43 1.85
N THR A 196 -19.10 -0.23 2.46
CA THR A 196 -19.06 -0.46 3.91
C THR A 196 -18.60 0.79 4.64
N ILE A 197 -17.60 1.48 4.10
CA ILE A 197 -17.06 2.69 4.71
C ILE A 197 -17.96 3.90 4.47
N LEU A 198 -18.61 4.00 3.29
CA LEU A 198 -19.64 4.99 3.07
C LEU A 198 -20.78 4.82 4.07
N ARG A 199 -21.25 3.58 4.26
CA ARG A 199 -22.28 3.27 5.25
C ARG A 199 -21.84 3.67 6.67
N ALA A 200 -20.61 3.33 7.07
CA ALA A 200 -20.09 3.68 8.39
C ALA A 200 -20.07 5.19 8.64
N VAL A 201 -19.68 5.99 7.64
CA VAL A 201 -19.68 7.45 7.70
C VAL A 201 -21.11 8.02 7.70
N THR A 202 -22.02 7.47 6.87
CA THR A 202 -23.42 7.93 6.81
C THR A 202 -24.21 7.62 8.08
N GLU A 203 -23.86 6.52 8.77
CA GLU A 203 -24.53 6.06 9.98
C GLU A 203 -23.91 6.66 11.25
N PHE A 204 -23.19 7.80 11.15
CA PHE A 204 -22.52 8.41 12.29
C PHE A 204 -23.44 8.62 13.50
N ASP A 205 -24.69 9.03 13.28
CA ASP A 205 -25.67 9.21 14.35
C ASP A 205 -25.91 7.95 15.20
N LYS A 206 -25.71 6.75 14.62
CA LYS A 206 -25.90 5.46 15.34
C LYS A 206 -24.77 5.17 16.33
N TRP A 207 -23.57 5.69 16.09
CA TRP A 207 -22.38 5.40 16.90
C TRP A 207 -21.72 6.66 17.49
N ARG A 208 -22.29 7.83 17.26
CA ARG A 208 -21.86 9.14 17.80
C ARG A 208 -21.57 9.09 19.29
N GLU A 209 -22.47 8.53 20.09
CA GLU A 209 -22.30 8.43 21.54
C GLU A 209 -21.07 7.59 21.94
N GLN A 210 -20.67 6.64 21.09
CA GLN A 210 -19.52 5.81 21.36
C GLN A 210 -18.23 6.60 21.26
N VAL A 211 -18.16 7.65 20.43
CA VAL A 211 -16.98 8.52 20.33
C VAL A 211 -16.63 9.13 21.69
N VAL A 212 -17.63 9.60 22.43
CA VAL A 212 -17.45 10.16 23.78
C VAL A 212 -16.98 9.11 24.78
N LYS A 213 -17.42 7.85 24.62
CA LYS A 213 -17.13 6.75 25.55
C LYS A 213 -15.77 6.11 25.34
N LYS A 214 -15.36 5.89 24.08
CA LYS A 214 -14.16 5.08 23.75
C LYS A 214 -13.26 5.68 22.68
N GLY A 215 -13.50 6.92 22.25
CA GLY A 215 -12.72 7.60 21.21
C GLY A 215 -13.19 7.30 19.79
N PHE A 216 -12.77 8.16 18.86
CA PHE A 216 -13.24 8.15 17.47
C PHE A 216 -12.79 6.90 16.71
N GLU A 217 -11.51 6.56 16.82
CA GLU A 217 -10.84 5.48 16.08
C GLU A 217 -11.43 4.12 16.42
N ILE A 218 -11.62 3.86 17.72
CA ILE A 218 -12.22 2.62 18.21
C ILE A 218 -13.70 2.55 17.80
N SER A 219 -14.42 3.67 17.87
CA SER A 219 -15.85 3.71 17.54
C SER A 219 -16.12 3.46 16.06
N ILE A 220 -15.40 4.14 15.17
CA ILE A 220 -15.60 3.95 13.73
C ILE A 220 -15.15 2.55 13.29
N ARG A 221 -14.07 2.02 13.87
CA ARG A 221 -13.59 0.67 13.57
C ARG A 221 -14.63 -0.38 13.95
N GLN A 222 -15.13 -0.36 15.19
CA GLN A 222 -16.11 -1.35 15.65
C GLN A 222 -17.43 -1.27 14.86
N HIS A 223 -17.90 -0.06 14.56
CA HIS A 223 -19.09 0.11 13.73
C HIS A 223 -18.88 -0.40 12.30
N HIS A 224 -17.72 -0.11 11.70
CA HIS A 224 -17.35 -0.63 10.38
C HIS A 224 -17.26 -2.15 10.36
N GLU A 225 -16.65 -2.77 11.37
CA GLU A 225 -16.58 -4.23 11.54
C GLU A 225 -17.99 -4.85 11.61
N THR A 226 -18.91 -4.24 12.37
CA THR A 226 -20.30 -4.69 12.46
C THR A 226 -21.00 -4.63 11.09
N ILE A 227 -20.75 -3.58 10.30
CA ILE A 227 -21.28 -3.47 8.92
C ILE A 227 -20.69 -4.57 8.03
N VAL A 228 -19.38 -4.83 8.11
CA VAL A 228 -18.70 -5.87 7.31
C VAL A 228 -19.29 -7.24 7.62
N GLU A 229 -19.56 -7.57 8.89
CA GLU A 229 -20.19 -8.83 9.28
C GLU A 229 -21.59 -9.00 8.69
N THR A 230 -22.38 -7.93 8.61
CA THR A 230 -23.72 -7.97 8.01
C THR A 230 -23.72 -8.12 6.49
N ILE A 231 -22.63 -7.74 5.82
CA ILE A 231 -22.50 -7.76 4.37
C ILE A 231 -21.43 -8.77 4.01
N HIS A 232 -21.80 -10.05 3.96
CA HIS A 232 -20.90 -11.12 3.52
C HIS A 232 -20.34 -10.83 2.12
N ARG A 233 -19.06 -10.44 2.08
CA ARG A 233 -18.31 -10.13 0.86
C ARG A 233 -17.09 -11.00 0.74
N CYS A 234 -16.70 -11.29 -0.49
CA CYS A 234 -15.40 -11.85 -0.80
C CYS A 234 -14.62 -10.84 -1.62
N SER A 235 -13.39 -10.58 -1.21
CA SER A 235 -12.45 -9.74 -1.93
C SER A 235 -11.91 -10.45 -3.16
N HIS A 236 -11.58 -9.68 -4.19
CA HIS A 236 -10.83 -10.15 -5.35
C HIS A 236 -9.48 -9.43 -5.39
N LEU A 237 -8.39 -10.19 -5.43
CA LEU A 237 -7.03 -9.65 -5.33
C LEU A 237 -6.25 -9.94 -6.63
N GLN A 238 -5.84 -8.88 -7.33
CA GLN A 238 -4.99 -9.00 -8.52
C GLN A 238 -3.53 -8.70 -8.17
N ILE A 239 -2.72 -9.75 -8.11
CA ILE A 239 -1.29 -9.63 -7.80
C ILE A 239 -0.50 -9.78 -9.10
N PRO A 240 0.31 -8.79 -9.49
CA PRO A 240 1.20 -8.96 -10.62
C PRO A 240 2.23 -10.04 -10.30
N MET A 241 2.31 -11.09 -11.14
CA MET A 241 3.21 -12.22 -10.91
C MET A 241 4.64 -11.75 -10.58
N VAL A 242 5.14 -12.07 -9.38
CA VAL A 242 6.51 -11.81 -8.95
C VAL A 242 7.24 -13.15 -8.93
N PRO A 243 8.32 -13.33 -9.72
CA PRO A 243 9.07 -14.59 -9.74
C PRO A 243 9.52 -14.99 -8.33
N GLY A 244 9.14 -16.21 -7.90
CA GLY A 244 9.60 -16.80 -6.65
C GLY A 244 8.97 -16.25 -5.36
N LYS A 245 7.91 -15.44 -5.43
CA LYS A 245 7.23 -14.85 -4.26
C LYS A 245 5.69 -14.93 -4.29
N VAL A 246 5.09 -15.74 -5.16
CA VAL A 246 3.63 -15.96 -5.13
C VAL A 246 3.34 -16.96 -4.01
N PRO A 247 2.50 -16.65 -3.00
CA PRO A 247 2.13 -17.61 -1.98
C PRO A 247 1.28 -18.73 -2.57
N ASP A 248 1.44 -19.92 -2.02
CA ASP A 248 0.63 -21.09 -2.38
C ASP A 248 -0.84 -20.89 -1.97
N THR A 249 -1.09 -20.13 -0.89
CA THR A 249 -2.42 -19.81 -0.38
C THR A 249 -2.49 -18.39 0.17
N ILE A 250 -3.61 -17.71 -0.11
CA ILE A 250 -3.94 -16.39 0.44
C ILE A 250 -5.33 -16.51 1.06
N GLU A 251 -5.50 -16.03 2.29
CA GLU A 251 -6.82 -15.91 2.91
C GLU A 251 -7.46 -14.59 2.50
N CYS A 252 -8.76 -14.62 2.21
CA CYS A 252 -9.50 -13.43 1.86
C CYS A 252 -9.52 -12.45 3.05
N PRO A 253 -9.11 -11.19 2.89
CA PRO A 253 -9.05 -10.24 4.00
C PRO A 253 -10.43 -9.86 4.57
N ASP A 254 -11.51 -10.13 3.84
CA ASP A 254 -12.89 -9.86 4.29
C ASP A 254 -13.54 -11.06 4.97
N CYS A 255 -13.36 -12.28 4.44
CA CYS A 255 -14.10 -13.48 4.89
C CYS A 255 -13.22 -14.61 5.44
N GLN A 256 -11.90 -14.43 5.45
CA GLN A 256 -10.88 -15.39 5.94
C GLN A 256 -10.91 -16.77 5.26
N ARG A 257 -11.67 -16.93 4.18
CA ARG A 257 -11.63 -18.15 3.36
C ARG A 257 -10.43 -18.13 2.43
N THR A 258 -9.84 -19.29 2.20
CA THR A 258 -8.78 -19.45 1.21
C THR A 258 -9.25 -19.03 -0.18
N MET A 259 -8.50 -18.12 -0.81
CA MET A 259 -8.79 -17.61 -2.14
C MET A 259 -8.36 -18.60 -3.22
N ALA A 260 -9.17 -18.72 -4.28
CA ALA A 260 -8.79 -19.45 -5.48
C ALA A 260 -7.84 -18.62 -6.34
N VAL A 261 -6.80 -19.24 -6.90
CA VAL A 261 -5.83 -18.59 -7.78
C VAL A 261 -6.32 -18.65 -9.23
N PHE A 262 -6.38 -17.50 -9.88
CA PHE A 262 -6.64 -17.39 -11.32
C PHE A 262 -5.50 -16.65 -12.01
N ILE A 263 -5.02 -17.21 -13.12
CA ILE A 263 -3.97 -16.59 -13.94
C ILE A 263 -4.64 -15.79 -15.06
N SER A 264 -4.29 -14.50 -15.18
CA SER A 264 -4.74 -13.65 -16.27
C SER A 264 -3.58 -13.21 -17.15
N TYR A 265 -3.78 -13.24 -18.46
CA TYR A 265 -2.80 -12.79 -19.46
C TYR A 265 -3.17 -11.37 -19.92
N LYS A 266 -2.22 -10.45 -19.92
CA LYS A 266 -2.40 -9.09 -20.44
C LYS A 266 -1.52 -8.90 -21.68
N CYS A 267 -2.12 -8.40 -22.76
CA CYS A 267 -1.39 -8.07 -23.99
C CYS A 267 -0.56 -6.80 -23.77
N ALA A 268 0.73 -6.84 -24.14
CA ALA A 268 1.63 -5.69 -24.06
C ALA A 268 1.46 -4.76 -25.28
N THR A 269 0.30 -4.12 -25.44
CA THR A 269 0.05 -3.17 -26.53
C THR A 269 -0.26 -1.77 -26.02
N ARG A 270 0.80 -0.98 -25.76
CA ARG A 270 0.96 0.46 -26.04
C ARG A 270 2.25 0.95 -25.39
N ARG A 271 3.31 1.13 -26.20
CA ARG A 271 4.39 2.07 -25.86
C ARG A 271 3.76 3.46 -25.90
N VAL A 272 3.49 4.05 -24.74
CA VAL A 272 3.14 5.47 -24.65
C VAL A 272 4.44 6.26 -24.88
N PRO A 273 4.56 7.09 -25.92
CA PRO A 273 5.73 7.92 -26.14
C PRO A 273 5.65 9.11 -25.17
N GLY A 274 6.25 8.97 -23.99
CA GLY A 274 6.35 10.01 -22.99
C GLY A 274 7.38 9.64 -21.94
N LEU A 275 8.57 10.26 -22.05
CA LEU A 275 9.74 10.13 -21.18
C LEU A 275 10.17 8.67 -20.87
N LEU A 276 10.95 8.14 -21.80
CA LEU A 276 11.60 6.84 -21.75
C LEU A 276 12.72 6.83 -20.68
N LEU A 277 12.39 6.61 -19.41
CA LEU A 277 13.32 5.88 -18.55
C LEU A 277 13.16 4.41 -18.93
N MET A 278 14.02 3.93 -19.81
CA MET A 278 14.13 2.52 -20.15
C MET A 278 14.48 1.73 -18.89
N VAL A 279 13.47 1.26 -18.17
CA VAL A 279 13.64 0.18 -17.22
C VAL A 279 13.69 -1.10 -18.06
N HIS A 280 14.85 -1.33 -18.66
CA HIS A 280 15.21 -2.65 -19.18
C HIS A 280 15.18 -3.67 -18.02
N ASP A 281 15.20 -4.96 -18.36
CA ASP A 281 15.44 -6.06 -17.43
C ASP A 281 16.83 -5.89 -16.78
N VAL A 282 16.93 -5.06 -15.75
CA VAL A 282 18.20 -4.67 -15.12
C VAL A 282 18.30 -5.27 -13.72
N LEU A 283 19.36 -6.03 -13.50
CA LEU A 283 19.81 -6.44 -12.18
C LEU A 283 20.75 -5.37 -11.63
N TYR A 284 20.42 -4.82 -10.47
CA TYR A 284 21.29 -3.93 -9.72
C TYR A 284 21.91 -4.70 -8.56
N VAL A 285 23.23 -4.59 -8.41
CA VAL A 285 23.97 -5.16 -7.27
C VAL A 285 24.48 -4.00 -6.44
N ILE A 286 24.02 -3.90 -5.19
CA ILE A 286 24.47 -2.91 -4.21
C ILE A 286 25.51 -3.61 -3.33
N ILE A 287 26.76 -3.12 -3.36
CA ILE A 287 27.80 -3.55 -2.43
C ILE A 287 27.93 -2.47 -1.36
N LEU A 288 27.62 -2.83 -0.12
CA LEU A 288 27.83 -1.96 1.03
C LEU A 288 29.31 -2.05 1.44
N PHE A 289 29.97 -0.91 1.55
CA PHE A 289 31.34 -0.78 2.05
C PHE A 289 31.34 -0.28 3.48
#